data_AF-A0A432HVU9-F1
#
_entry.id   AF-A0A432HVU9-F1
#
_cell.length_a   1.000
_cell.length_b   1.000
_cell.length_c   1.000
_cell.angle_alpha   90.00
_cell.angle_beta   90.00
_cell.angle_gamma   90.00
#
_symmetry.space_group_name_H-M   'P 1'
#
loop_
_entity.id
_entity.type
_entity.pdbx_description
1 polymer ?
#
loop_
_entity_poly.entity_id
_entity_poly.type
_entity_poly.pdbx_seq_one_letter_code
_entity_poly.pdbx_strand_id
1 'polypeptide(L)'
;MAVEMIARLVHRPSWCRMLECEWSELEQGLETRELRDLRPEADAVLNRSFDVDLEADILDWMEPLPYPEYECNCISHLRRLRNDGEVNDDQLAAGMLQLADWASAGEWRCIEGRGYLYIEPYCGEECHGERGLYGRSVWERALERILQMPVGEFGEAVVLDWMQRREEFGETLEANADAHILPTMQSHLRHTEALHHLANRLAKEDDLLLLVGRDWTSATSWGFGQFNLNRLLRDGWPGSEEE
;
A
#
# COMPACT_ATOMS: atom_id res chain seq x y z
N MET A 1 7.79 2.42 -18.58
CA MET A 1 6.54 2.63 -17.79
C MET A 1 6.86 3.61 -16.68
N ALA A 2 5.92 4.47 -16.33
CA ALA A 2 6.06 5.32 -15.15
C ALA A 2 5.91 4.45 -13.90
N VAL A 3 6.74 4.69 -12.90
CA VAL A 3 6.67 3.97 -11.63
C VAL A 3 5.46 4.46 -10.84
N GLU A 4 4.72 3.53 -10.24
CA GLU A 4 3.64 3.85 -9.30
C GLU A 4 4.09 3.78 -7.84
N MET A 5 3.58 4.71 -7.05
CA MET A 5 3.62 4.75 -5.60
C MET A 5 2.24 4.33 -5.10
N ILE A 6 2.21 3.39 -4.16
CA ILE A 6 0.99 2.75 -3.66
C ILE A 6 0.96 2.88 -2.14
N ALA A 7 -0.19 3.24 -1.60
CA ALA A 7 -0.47 3.30 -0.18
C ALA A 7 -1.78 2.55 0.10
N ARG A 8 -1.66 1.41 0.78
CA ARG A 8 -2.74 0.44 0.98
C ARG A 8 -3.27 0.51 2.41
N LEU A 9 -4.60 0.60 2.56
CA LEU A 9 -5.28 0.48 3.84
C LEU A 9 -5.60 -0.99 4.11
N VAL A 10 -4.73 -1.64 4.87
CA VAL A 10 -4.87 -3.06 5.21
C VAL A 10 -5.61 -3.18 6.53
N HIS A 11 -6.69 -3.95 6.56
CA HIS A 11 -7.42 -4.28 7.76
C HIS A 11 -6.63 -5.34 8.54
N ARG A 12 -6.02 -4.91 9.65
CA ARG A 12 -5.11 -5.73 10.46
C ARG A 12 -5.73 -7.06 10.89
N PRO A 13 -6.96 -7.13 11.44
CA PRO A 13 -7.54 -8.40 11.86
C PRO A 13 -7.70 -9.40 10.72
N SER A 14 -8.10 -8.95 9.52
CA SER A 14 -8.22 -9.82 8.35
C SER A 14 -6.86 -10.35 7.91
N TRP A 15 -5.84 -9.48 7.88
CA TRP A 15 -4.49 -9.90 7.48
C TRP A 15 -3.86 -10.85 8.48
N CYS A 16 -4.01 -10.59 9.79
CA CYS A 16 -3.60 -11.51 10.85
C CYS A 16 -4.24 -12.88 10.66
N ARG A 17 -5.57 -12.94 10.46
CA ARG A 17 -6.27 -14.21 10.23
C ARG A 17 -5.72 -14.98 9.04
N MET A 18 -5.49 -14.33 7.89
CA MET A 18 -4.89 -14.98 6.71
C MET A 18 -3.51 -15.57 7.02
N LEU A 19 -2.68 -14.84 7.77
CA LEU A 19 -1.33 -15.27 8.16
C LEU A 19 -1.33 -16.35 9.25
N GLU A 20 -2.39 -16.43 10.05
CA GLU A 20 -2.57 -17.38 11.15
C GLU A 20 -3.39 -18.62 10.76
N CYS A 21 -4.03 -18.63 9.59
CA CYS A 21 -4.64 -19.83 9.00
C CYS A 21 -3.59 -20.92 8.77
N GLU A 22 -3.99 -22.17 8.98
CA GLU A 22 -3.20 -23.31 8.54
C GLU A 22 -2.97 -23.23 7.03
N TRP A 23 -1.78 -23.60 6.57
CA TRP A 23 -1.41 -23.48 5.15
C TRP A 23 -2.42 -24.16 4.21
N SER A 24 -2.87 -25.36 4.60
CA SER A 24 -3.88 -26.15 3.88
C SER A 24 -5.26 -25.48 3.86
N GLU A 25 -5.67 -24.88 4.98
CA GLU A 25 -6.94 -24.14 5.07
C GLU A 25 -6.92 -22.86 4.24
N LEU A 26 -5.77 -22.17 4.19
CA LEU A 26 -5.57 -21.00 3.36
C LEU A 26 -5.70 -21.36 1.87
N GLU A 27 -4.98 -22.38 1.42
CA GLU A 27 -5.02 -22.88 0.04
C GLU A 27 -6.44 -23.32 -0.34
N GLN A 28 -7.04 -24.21 0.44
CA GLN A 28 -8.39 -24.72 0.19
C GLN A 28 -9.43 -23.60 0.19
N GLY A 29 -9.36 -22.68 1.15
CA GLY A 29 -10.31 -21.59 1.28
C GLY A 29 -10.25 -20.58 0.13
N LEU A 30 -9.09 -20.41 -0.51
CA LEU A 30 -8.95 -19.63 -1.75
C LEU A 30 -9.57 -20.39 -2.95
N GLU A 31 -9.29 -21.69 -3.08
CA GLU A 31 -9.87 -22.52 -4.15
C GLU A 31 -11.41 -22.61 -4.08
N THR A 32 -11.96 -22.76 -2.88
CA THR A 32 -13.40 -22.88 -2.62
C THR A 32 -14.10 -21.54 -2.49
N ARG A 33 -13.35 -20.43 -2.43
CA ARG A 33 -13.83 -19.05 -2.22
C ARG A 33 -14.46 -18.79 -0.85
N GLU A 34 -14.17 -19.65 0.13
CA GLU A 34 -14.69 -19.55 1.49
C GLU A 34 -14.03 -18.42 2.30
N LEU A 35 -12.86 -17.92 1.87
CA LEU A 35 -12.16 -16.81 2.54
C LEU A 35 -12.66 -15.41 2.15
N ARG A 36 -13.66 -15.30 1.26
CA ARG A 36 -14.21 -13.99 0.84
C ARG A 36 -14.84 -13.22 1.99
N ASP A 37 -15.37 -13.93 2.99
CA ASP A 37 -15.94 -13.30 4.19
C ASP A 37 -14.86 -12.67 5.10
N LEU A 38 -13.59 -13.05 4.93
CA LEU A 38 -12.48 -12.38 5.62
C LEU A 38 -12.06 -11.09 4.93
N ARG A 39 -12.46 -10.88 3.67
CA ARG A 39 -12.11 -9.69 2.91
C ARG A 39 -12.91 -8.49 3.45
N PRO A 40 -12.27 -7.36 3.79
CA PRO A 40 -13.00 -6.17 4.20
C PRO A 40 -13.94 -5.66 3.11
N GLU A 41 -14.94 -4.86 3.48
CA GLU A 41 -15.77 -4.18 2.49
C GLU A 41 -14.92 -3.24 1.61
N ALA A 42 -15.19 -3.25 0.31
CA ALA A 42 -14.49 -2.40 -0.64
C ALA A 42 -14.82 -0.93 -0.38
N ASP A 43 -13.79 -0.10 -0.27
CA ASP A 43 -13.95 1.34 -0.15
C ASP A 43 -14.47 1.94 -1.47
N ALA A 44 -15.41 2.88 -1.39
CA ALA A 44 -16.04 3.48 -2.56
C ALA A 44 -15.16 4.53 -3.28
N VAL A 45 -14.10 5.02 -2.63
CA VAL A 45 -13.22 6.09 -3.12
C VAL A 45 -11.86 5.53 -3.55
N LEU A 46 -11.35 4.52 -2.85
CA LEU A 46 -10.04 3.91 -3.12
C LEU A 46 -10.10 2.85 -4.22
N ASN A 47 -8.94 2.59 -4.84
CA ASN A 47 -8.83 1.51 -5.82
C ASN A 47 -8.75 0.17 -5.10
N ARG A 48 -9.21 -0.91 -5.75
CA ARG A 48 -9.11 -2.25 -5.18
C ARG A 48 -9.13 -3.31 -6.28
N SER A 49 -8.23 -4.29 -6.17
CA SER A 49 -8.19 -5.46 -7.05
C SER A 49 -9.42 -6.36 -6.86
N PHE A 50 -9.87 -7.03 -7.92
CA PHE A 50 -11.01 -7.95 -7.85
C PHE A 50 -10.67 -9.18 -7.00
N ASP A 51 -11.68 -9.78 -6.36
CA ASP A 51 -11.48 -10.97 -5.51
C ASP A 51 -10.85 -12.11 -6.32
N VAL A 52 -11.37 -12.37 -7.52
CA VAL A 52 -10.93 -13.50 -8.36
C VAL A 52 -9.48 -13.38 -8.79
N ASP A 53 -9.01 -12.16 -9.07
CA ASP A 53 -7.64 -11.92 -9.50
C ASP A 53 -6.68 -12.18 -8.33
N LEU A 54 -7.01 -11.70 -7.12
CA LEU A 54 -6.18 -11.94 -5.94
C LEU A 54 -6.19 -13.40 -5.48
N GLU A 55 -7.33 -14.09 -5.58
CA GLU A 55 -7.41 -15.55 -5.31
C GLU A 55 -6.40 -16.30 -6.20
N ALA A 56 -6.42 -16.02 -7.50
CA ALA A 56 -5.52 -16.63 -8.46
C ALA A 56 -4.06 -16.24 -8.19
N ASP A 57 -3.76 -14.96 -7.97
CA ASP A 57 -2.41 -14.48 -7.72
C ASP A 57 -1.78 -15.09 -6.46
N ILE A 58 -2.57 -15.31 -5.39
CA ILE A 58 -2.10 -15.96 -4.16
C ILE A 58 -1.88 -17.46 -4.40
N LEU A 59 -2.81 -18.15 -5.07
CA LEU A 59 -2.64 -19.58 -5.39
C LEU A 59 -1.43 -19.83 -6.28
N ASP A 60 -1.24 -19.01 -7.32
CA ASP A 60 -0.07 -19.06 -8.21
C ASP A 60 1.24 -18.79 -7.45
N TRP A 61 1.21 -17.95 -6.40
CA TRP A 61 2.35 -17.73 -5.52
C TRP A 61 2.62 -18.93 -4.59
N MET A 62 1.57 -19.61 -4.11
CA MET A 62 1.69 -20.78 -3.23
C MET A 62 2.23 -22.02 -3.97
N GLU A 63 1.80 -22.25 -5.22
CA GLU A 63 2.13 -23.44 -6.02
C GLU A 63 3.63 -23.79 -6.08
N PRO A 64 4.57 -22.87 -6.34
CA PRO A 64 6.00 -23.20 -6.42
C PRO A 64 6.68 -23.40 -5.06
N LEU A 65 6.01 -23.13 -3.93
CA LEU A 65 6.63 -23.21 -2.61
C LEU A 65 6.61 -24.64 -2.07
N PRO A 66 7.65 -25.06 -1.32
CA PRO A 66 7.63 -26.35 -0.64
C PRO A 66 6.44 -26.44 0.31
N TYR A 67 5.67 -27.52 0.23
CA TYR A 67 4.55 -27.77 1.14
C TYR A 67 5.06 -28.01 2.57
N PRO A 68 4.34 -27.57 3.62
CA PRO A 68 4.75 -27.87 4.99
C PRO A 68 4.73 -29.37 5.30
N GLU A 69 5.79 -29.89 5.94
CA GLU A 69 5.89 -31.31 6.33
C GLU A 69 4.94 -31.71 7.47
N TYR A 70 4.46 -30.73 8.23
CA TYR A 70 3.53 -30.84 9.34
C TYR A 70 2.62 -29.62 9.32
N GLU A 71 1.40 -29.77 9.86
CA GLU A 71 0.43 -28.69 9.95
C GLU A 71 1.01 -27.49 10.71
N CYS A 72 1.05 -26.34 10.05
CA CYS A 72 1.45 -25.08 10.63
C CYS A 72 0.81 -23.91 9.87
N ASN A 73 0.62 -22.81 10.60
CA ASN A 73 0.07 -21.61 10.01
C ASN A 73 1.01 -20.96 8.98
N CYS A 74 0.41 -20.16 8.10
CA CYS A 74 1.08 -19.51 6.98
C CYS A 74 2.36 -18.77 7.42
N ILE A 75 2.28 -17.88 8.43
CA ILE A 75 3.46 -17.12 8.85
C ILE A 75 4.58 -18.00 9.40
N SER A 76 4.25 -19.08 10.12
CA SER A 76 5.26 -20.01 10.65
C SER A 76 5.94 -20.78 9.52
N HIS A 77 5.17 -21.19 8.51
CA HIS A 77 5.72 -21.85 7.31
C HIS A 77 6.67 -20.92 6.54
N LEU A 78 6.26 -19.68 6.27
CA LEU A 78 7.10 -18.69 5.58
C LEU A 78 8.41 -18.42 6.34
N ARG A 79 8.35 -18.32 7.67
CA ARG A 79 9.55 -18.16 8.52
C ARG A 79 10.47 -19.37 8.43
N ARG A 80 9.91 -20.59 8.35
CA ARG A 80 10.69 -21.82 8.18
C ARG A 80 11.42 -21.82 6.83
N LEU A 81 10.69 -21.60 5.73
CA LEU A 81 11.27 -21.53 4.38
C LEU A 81 12.41 -20.51 4.27
N ARG A 82 12.27 -19.36 4.94
CA ARG A 82 13.32 -18.36 5.06
C ARG A 82 14.55 -18.88 5.82
N ASN A 83 14.34 -19.50 6.97
CA ASN A 83 15.44 -20.00 7.81
C ASN A 83 16.20 -21.15 7.14
N ASP A 84 15.50 -21.98 6.38
CA ASP A 84 16.09 -23.08 5.60
C ASP A 84 16.85 -22.55 4.36
N GLY A 85 16.58 -21.30 3.95
CA GLY A 85 17.23 -20.64 2.82
C GLY A 85 16.80 -21.18 1.45
N GLU A 86 15.70 -21.94 1.40
CA GLU A 86 15.19 -22.57 0.18
C GLU A 86 14.51 -21.56 -0.75
N VAL A 87 13.91 -20.52 -0.16
CA VAL A 87 13.14 -19.49 -0.86
C VAL A 87 13.70 -18.12 -0.48
N ASN A 88 13.85 -17.25 -1.47
CA ASN A 88 14.38 -15.90 -1.22
C ASN A 88 13.36 -15.02 -0.46
N ASP A 89 13.87 -14.12 0.38
CA ASP A 89 13.04 -13.24 1.22
C ASP A 89 12.03 -12.39 0.42
N ASP A 90 12.36 -12.04 -0.84
CA ASP A 90 11.49 -11.21 -1.67
C ASP A 90 10.26 -11.97 -2.16
N GLN A 91 10.41 -13.22 -2.56
CA GLN A 91 9.32 -14.11 -2.96
C GLN A 91 8.40 -14.41 -1.78
N LEU A 92 8.95 -14.60 -0.58
CA LEU A 92 8.16 -14.79 0.64
C LEU A 92 7.39 -13.50 1.01
N ALA A 93 8.06 -12.35 0.95
CA ALA A 93 7.43 -11.06 1.20
C ALA A 93 6.38 -10.71 0.13
N ALA A 94 6.53 -11.14 -1.12
CA ALA A 94 5.56 -10.92 -2.19
C ALA A 94 4.22 -11.58 -1.87
N GLY A 95 4.23 -12.83 -1.38
CA GLY A 95 3.01 -13.48 -0.91
C GLY A 95 2.37 -12.77 0.27
N MET A 96 3.19 -12.34 1.25
CA MET A 96 2.67 -11.56 2.37
C MET A 96 2.03 -10.24 1.92
N LEU A 97 2.56 -9.62 0.86
CA LEU A 97 1.98 -8.43 0.23
C LEU A 97 0.67 -8.74 -0.48
N GLN A 98 0.56 -9.87 -1.19
CA GLN A 98 -0.69 -10.33 -1.80
C GLN A 98 -1.77 -10.64 -0.74
N LEU A 99 -1.40 -11.28 0.37
CA LEU A 99 -2.29 -11.49 1.52
C LEU A 99 -2.72 -10.15 2.15
N ALA A 100 -1.83 -9.15 2.15
CA ALA A 100 -2.17 -7.80 2.58
C ALA A 100 -3.14 -7.12 1.60
N ASP A 101 -3.01 -7.37 0.29
CA ASP A 101 -3.95 -6.87 -0.73
C ASP A 101 -5.33 -7.54 -0.63
N TRP A 102 -5.36 -8.83 -0.29
CA TRP A 102 -6.59 -9.52 0.08
C TRP A 102 -7.27 -8.81 1.25
N ALA A 103 -6.53 -8.59 2.33
CA ALA A 103 -7.00 -7.94 3.54
C ALA A 103 -7.15 -6.41 3.42
N SER A 104 -7.07 -5.84 2.22
CA SER A 104 -7.19 -4.40 1.99
C SER A 104 -8.63 -3.96 1.76
N ALA A 105 -9.01 -2.84 2.38
CA ALA A 105 -10.25 -2.12 2.03
C ALA A 105 -10.07 -1.32 0.72
N GLY A 106 -8.84 -0.94 0.39
CA GLY A 106 -8.47 -0.26 -0.84
C GLY A 106 -7.10 0.41 -0.78
N GLU A 107 -6.65 0.92 -1.91
CA GLU A 107 -5.37 1.59 -2.07
C GLU A 107 -5.50 2.94 -2.77
N TRP A 108 -4.71 3.89 -2.28
CA TRP A 108 -4.36 5.08 -3.02
C TRP A 108 -3.13 4.78 -3.87
N ARG A 109 -3.15 5.18 -5.14
CA ARG A 109 -2.01 5.01 -6.03
C ARG A 109 -1.83 6.22 -6.93
N CYS A 110 -0.59 6.53 -7.24
CA CYS A 110 -0.25 7.57 -8.21
C CYS A 110 1.09 7.27 -8.88
N ILE A 111 1.37 7.93 -10.00
CA ILE A 111 2.74 7.96 -10.54
C ILE A 111 3.66 8.60 -9.49
N GLU A 112 4.77 7.95 -9.16
CA GLU A 112 5.73 8.35 -8.11
C GLU A 112 6.17 9.82 -8.23
N GLY A 113 6.42 10.30 -9.46
CA GLY A 113 6.76 11.70 -9.71
C GLY A 113 5.68 12.70 -9.25
N ARG A 114 4.40 12.31 -9.25
CA ARG A 114 3.29 13.11 -8.69
C ARG A 114 3.19 12.97 -7.18
N GLY A 115 3.74 11.91 -6.57
CA GLY A 115 3.83 11.77 -5.11
C GLY A 115 4.52 12.96 -4.45
N TYR A 116 5.50 13.57 -5.13
CA TYR A 116 6.17 14.80 -4.70
C TYR A 116 5.27 16.05 -4.70
N LEU A 117 4.11 16.04 -5.38
CA LEU A 117 3.12 17.11 -5.27
C LEU A 117 2.18 16.87 -4.09
N TYR A 118 1.92 15.60 -3.77
CA TYR A 118 0.87 15.21 -2.82
C TYR A 118 1.37 15.05 -1.39
N ILE A 119 2.64 14.70 -1.20
CA ILE A 119 3.20 14.32 0.11
C ILE A 119 4.29 15.30 0.55
N GLU A 120 5.30 15.54 -0.27
CA GLU A 120 6.49 16.31 0.09
C GLU A 120 6.17 17.71 0.67
N PRO A 121 5.28 18.55 0.08
CA PRO A 121 4.99 19.88 0.60
C PRO A 121 4.39 19.87 2.01
N TYR A 122 3.83 18.73 2.43
CA TYR A 122 3.09 18.58 3.68
C TYR A 122 3.91 17.84 4.75
N CYS A 123 5.09 17.30 4.40
CA CYS A 123 5.93 16.57 5.35
C CYS A 123 6.96 17.43 6.09
N GLY A 124 7.15 18.68 5.66
CA GLY A 124 8.03 19.66 6.32
C GLY A 124 9.54 19.44 6.12
N GLU A 125 9.93 18.59 5.16
CA GLU A 125 11.31 18.40 4.73
C GLU A 125 11.39 18.14 3.22
N GLU A 126 12.54 18.38 2.60
CA GLU A 126 12.77 18.00 1.21
C GLU A 126 13.00 16.48 1.11
N CYS A 127 12.27 15.81 0.22
CA CYS A 127 12.36 14.37 0.03
C CYS A 127 13.44 14.06 -1.00
N HIS A 128 14.65 13.74 -0.55
CA HIS A 128 15.75 13.42 -1.47
C HIS A 128 15.86 11.92 -1.81
N GLY A 129 16.18 11.63 -3.08
CA GLY A 129 16.49 10.30 -3.56
C GLY A 129 15.30 9.34 -3.61
N GLU A 130 15.57 8.11 -4.05
CA GLU A 130 14.54 7.10 -4.35
C GLU A 130 13.72 6.65 -3.12
N ARG A 131 14.25 6.87 -1.90
CA ARG A 131 13.59 6.49 -0.65
C ARG A 131 12.93 7.65 0.08
N GLY A 132 13.09 8.89 -0.40
CA GLY A 132 12.61 10.09 0.28
C GLY A 132 11.11 9.99 0.61
N LEU A 133 10.29 9.68 -0.39
CA LEU A 133 8.84 9.58 -0.24
C LEU A 133 8.33 8.36 0.55
N TYR A 134 9.19 7.40 0.88
CA TYR A 134 8.80 6.15 1.56
C TYR A 134 9.18 6.15 3.05
N GLY A 135 9.74 7.25 3.54
CA GLY A 135 10.08 7.42 4.94
C GLY A 135 8.84 7.48 5.83
N ARG A 136 8.91 6.82 6.99
CA ARG A 136 7.88 6.91 8.06
C ARG A 136 7.52 8.37 8.37
N SER A 137 8.54 9.16 8.73
CA SER A 137 8.37 10.54 9.19
C SER A 137 7.78 11.44 8.12
N VAL A 138 7.98 11.10 6.85
CA VAL A 138 7.42 11.83 5.71
C VAL A 138 5.91 11.64 5.69
N TRP A 139 5.44 10.40 5.72
CA TRP A 139 4.01 10.09 5.71
C TRP A 139 3.31 10.51 6.99
N GLU A 140 3.88 10.28 8.18
CA GLU A 140 3.25 10.69 9.44
C GLU A 140 2.98 12.20 9.47
N ARG A 141 3.99 13.01 9.12
CA ARG A 141 3.83 14.47 9.07
C ARG A 141 2.92 14.92 7.94
N ALA A 142 3.04 14.33 6.76
CA ALA A 142 2.19 14.68 5.62
C ALA A 142 0.72 14.40 5.93
N LEU A 143 0.38 13.21 6.43
CA LEU A 143 -1.00 12.86 6.79
C LEU A 143 -1.53 13.73 7.93
N GLU A 144 -0.72 13.99 8.97
CA GLU A 144 -1.09 14.92 10.05
C GLU A 144 -1.44 16.31 9.49
N ARG A 145 -0.63 16.83 8.57
CA ARG A 145 -0.86 18.14 7.96
C ARG A 145 -2.06 18.15 7.02
N ILE A 146 -2.22 17.13 6.19
CA ILE A 146 -3.34 16.97 5.26
C ILE A 146 -4.67 16.91 6.01
N LEU A 147 -4.73 16.23 7.15
CA LEU A 147 -5.93 16.12 7.99
C LEU A 147 -6.36 17.44 8.62
N GLN A 148 -5.45 18.41 8.75
CA GLN A 148 -5.77 19.76 9.23
C GLN A 148 -6.39 20.66 8.16
N MET A 149 -6.42 20.20 6.90
CA MET A 149 -6.94 20.97 5.77
C MET A 149 -8.30 20.38 5.33
N PRO A 150 -9.29 21.22 5.00
CA PRO A 150 -10.44 20.79 4.22
C PRO A 150 -9.97 20.18 2.88
N VAL A 151 -10.65 19.13 2.40
CA VAL A 151 -10.25 18.42 1.17
C VAL A 151 -10.15 19.35 -0.05
N GLY A 152 -11.04 20.35 -0.15
CA GLY A 152 -10.99 21.35 -1.21
C GLY A 152 -9.73 22.22 -1.15
N GLU A 153 -9.35 22.69 0.05
CA GLU A 153 -8.12 23.48 0.24
C GLU A 153 -6.87 22.66 -0.07
N PHE A 154 -6.85 21.38 0.30
CA PHE A 154 -5.74 20.48 -0.05
C PHE A 154 -5.65 20.28 -1.57
N GLY A 155 -6.77 20.02 -2.24
CA GLY A 155 -6.80 19.87 -3.70
C GLY A 155 -6.35 21.14 -4.44
N GLU A 156 -6.85 22.30 -4.01
CA GLU A 156 -6.46 23.60 -4.58
C GLU A 156 -4.97 23.88 -4.39
N ALA A 157 -4.42 23.64 -3.19
CA ALA A 157 -3.00 23.84 -2.91
C ALA A 157 -2.10 22.99 -3.84
N VAL A 158 -2.46 21.72 -4.06
CA VAL A 158 -1.74 20.82 -4.98
C VAL A 158 -1.83 21.30 -6.43
N VAL A 159 -3.00 21.76 -6.87
CA VAL A 159 -3.17 22.27 -8.24
C VAL A 159 -2.33 23.54 -8.45
N LEU A 160 -2.30 24.44 -7.48
CA LEU A 160 -1.49 25.65 -7.54
C LEU A 160 0.01 25.34 -7.59
N ASP A 161 0.50 24.41 -6.77
CA ASP A 161 1.90 23.95 -6.82
C ASP A 161 2.22 23.33 -8.19
N TRP A 162 1.36 22.45 -8.71
CA TRP A 162 1.53 21.88 -10.04
C TRP A 162 1.60 22.95 -11.15
N MET A 163 0.72 23.94 -11.12
CA MET A 163 0.72 25.05 -12.08
C MET A 163 1.99 25.89 -11.98
N GLN A 164 2.45 26.18 -10.77
CA GLN A 164 3.69 26.92 -10.55
C GLN A 164 4.90 26.16 -11.13
N ARG A 165 5.02 24.86 -10.85
CA ARG A 165 6.11 24.04 -11.40
C ARG A 165 6.08 24.02 -12.93
N ARG A 166 4.90 23.97 -13.55
CA ARG A 166 4.76 24.07 -15.02
C ARG A 166 5.27 25.41 -15.56
N GLU A 167 4.90 26.51 -14.92
CA GLU A 167 5.36 27.85 -15.29
C GLU A 167 6.89 27.97 -15.17
N GLU A 168 7.47 27.41 -14.11
CA GLU A 168 8.93 27.36 -13.91
C GLU A 168 9.66 26.56 -15.00
N PHE A 169 9.03 25.54 -15.58
CA PHE A 169 9.53 24.82 -16.75
C PHE A 169 9.26 25.53 -18.10
N GLY A 170 8.64 26.72 -18.08
CA GLY A 170 8.28 27.48 -19.27
C GLY A 170 7.12 26.85 -20.06
N GLU A 171 6.32 25.99 -19.42
CA GLU A 171 5.13 25.41 -20.04
C GLU A 171 3.94 26.39 -20.03
N THR A 172 3.03 26.23 -20.99
CA THR A 172 1.80 27.04 -21.02
C THR A 172 0.84 26.65 -19.90
N LEU A 173 0.16 27.67 -19.35
CA LEU A 173 -0.96 27.53 -18.43
C LEU A 173 -2.31 27.69 -19.14
N GLU A 174 -2.33 28.11 -20.41
CA GLU A 174 -3.59 28.35 -21.11
C GLU A 174 -4.19 27.03 -21.63
N ALA A 175 -5.36 26.66 -21.11
CA ALA A 175 -6.06 25.42 -21.47
C ALA A 175 -6.51 25.36 -22.95
N ASN A 176 -6.61 26.51 -23.64
CA ASN A 176 -6.84 26.58 -25.08
C ASN A 176 -5.60 26.17 -25.90
N ALA A 177 -4.40 26.34 -25.34
CA ALA A 177 -3.12 26.03 -25.96
C ALA A 177 -2.65 24.61 -25.62
N ASP A 178 -3.06 24.07 -24.47
CA ASP A 178 -2.82 22.69 -24.07
C ASP A 178 -4.10 22.04 -23.51
N ALA A 179 -4.68 21.12 -24.30
CA ALA A 179 -5.90 20.40 -23.96
C ALA A 179 -5.73 19.43 -22.78
N HIS A 180 -4.50 19.11 -22.36
CA HIS A 180 -4.24 18.21 -21.23
C HIS A 180 -4.30 18.90 -19.87
N ILE A 181 -4.33 20.25 -19.82
CA ILE A 181 -4.34 21.00 -18.55
C ILE A 181 -5.56 20.64 -17.71
N LEU A 182 -6.78 20.74 -18.26
CA LEU A 182 -8.01 20.48 -17.50
C LEU A 182 -8.12 19.01 -17.04
N PRO A 183 -7.88 18.00 -17.90
CA PRO A 183 -7.84 16.60 -17.45
C PRO A 183 -6.78 16.34 -16.38
N THR A 184 -5.61 16.98 -16.45
CA THR A 184 -4.53 16.81 -15.48
C THR A 184 -4.90 17.45 -14.13
N MET A 185 -5.47 18.65 -14.15
CA MET A 185 -6.02 19.31 -12.96
C MET A 185 -7.09 18.44 -12.28
N GLN A 186 -8.06 17.93 -13.04
CA GLN A 186 -9.08 17.01 -12.52
C GLN A 186 -8.47 15.70 -11.99
N SER A 187 -7.39 15.23 -12.59
CA SER A 187 -6.64 14.10 -12.07
C SER A 187 -6.03 14.43 -10.70
N HIS A 188 -5.40 15.59 -10.53
CA HIS A 188 -4.83 15.99 -9.23
C HIS A 188 -5.91 16.06 -8.15
N LEU A 189 -7.04 16.70 -8.44
CA LEU A 189 -8.17 16.80 -7.50
C LEU A 189 -8.67 15.42 -7.03
N ARG A 190 -8.87 14.48 -7.96
CA ARG A 190 -9.26 13.10 -7.60
C ARG A 190 -8.23 12.39 -6.72
N HIS A 191 -6.93 12.57 -6.99
CA HIS A 191 -5.88 11.93 -6.18
C HIS A 191 -5.79 12.56 -4.79
N THR A 192 -5.99 13.87 -4.66
CA THR A 192 -6.01 14.56 -3.36
C THR A 192 -7.25 14.19 -2.56
N GLU A 193 -8.41 14.06 -3.19
CA GLU A 193 -9.64 13.56 -2.55
C GLU A 193 -9.42 12.14 -2.00
N ALA A 194 -8.89 11.24 -2.82
CA ALA A 194 -8.62 9.86 -2.40
C ALA A 194 -7.55 9.77 -1.28
N LEU A 195 -6.47 10.57 -1.35
CA LEU A 195 -5.45 10.60 -0.30
C LEU A 195 -5.98 11.18 1.01
N HIS A 196 -6.79 12.24 0.94
CA HIS A 196 -7.43 12.84 2.12
C HIS A 196 -8.42 11.87 2.76
N HIS A 197 -9.19 11.15 1.95
CA HIS A 197 -10.09 10.08 2.41
C HIS A 197 -9.30 8.95 3.09
N LEU A 198 -8.22 8.47 2.47
CA LEU A 198 -7.32 7.48 3.05
C LEU A 198 -6.79 7.93 4.42
N ALA A 199 -6.30 9.17 4.51
CA ALA A 199 -5.80 9.76 5.75
C ALA A 199 -6.89 9.77 6.84
N ASN A 200 -8.12 10.13 6.47
CA ASN A 200 -9.24 10.20 7.40
C ASN A 200 -9.62 8.83 7.96
N ARG A 201 -9.63 7.79 7.12
CA ARG A 201 -9.91 6.42 7.56
C ARG A 201 -8.82 5.92 8.50
N LEU A 202 -7.56 6.06 8.10
CA LEU A 202 -6.42 5.66 8.92
C LEU A 202 -6.40 6.34 10.30
N ALA A 203 -6.86 7.59 10.40
CA ALA A 203 -6.93 8.33 11.66
C ALA A 203 -8.14 7.99 12.55
N LYS A 204 -9.17 7.33 12.02
CA LYS A 204 -10.43 7.04 12.73
C LYS A 204 -10.63 5.57 13.06
N GLU A 205 -9.97 4.69 12.33
CA GLU A 205 -10.16 3.24 12.40
C GLU A 205 -8.85 2.60 12.90
N ASP A 206 -8.81 2.23 14.18
CA ASP A 206 -7.62 1.69 14.86
C ASP A 206 -7.19 0.29 14.37
N ASP A 207 -8.05 -0.38 13.62
CA ASP A 207 -7.82 -1.69 13.02
C ASP A 207 -7.19 -1.60 11.62
N LEU A 208 -7.04 -0.40 11.05
CA LEU A 208 -6.36 -0.19 9.79
C LEU A 208 -4.86 0.06 10.02
N LEU A 209 -4.06 -0.50 9.12
CA LEU A 209 -2.65 -0.16 8.98
C LEU A 209 -2.39 0.38 7.58
N LEU A 210 -1.36 1.21 7.46
CA LEU A 210 -0.87 1.68 6.17
C LEU A 210 0.26 0.76 5.70
N LEU A 211 0.25 0.34 4.44
CA LEU A 211 1.42 -0.20 3.76
C LEU A 211 1.75 0.68 2.58
N VAL A 212 2.93 1.28 2.59
CA VAL A 212 3.43 2.09 1.48
C VAL A 212 4.53 1.33 0.76
N GLY A 213 4.49 1.38 -0.56
CA GLY A 213 5.55 0.83 -1.39
C GLY A 213 5.52 1.37 -2.80
N ARG A 214 6.52 0.92 -3.56
CA ARG A 214 6.75 1.28 -4.95
C ARG A 214 6.47 0.06 -5.80
N ASP A 215 5.72 0.25 -6.88
CA ASP A 215 5.50 -0.83 -7.84
C ASP A 215 6.84 -1.26 -8.47
N TRP A 216 6.98 -2.56 -8.76
CA TRP A 216 8.22 -3.18 -9.27
C TRP A 216 9.44 -3.08 -8.34
N THR A 217 9.24 -2.79 -7.05
CA THR A 217 10.30 -2.92 -6.05
C THR A 217 10.13 -4.15 -5.19
N SER A 218 11.23 -4.52 -4.53
CA SER A 218 11.24 -5.63 -3.58
C SER A 218 10.12 -5.49 -2.55
N ALA A 219 9.31 -6.54 -2.43
CA ALA A 219 8.24 -6.65 -1.45
C ALA A 219 8.78 -6.49 -0.02
N THR A 220 10.03 -6.88 0.24
CA THR A 220 10.70 -6.69 1.53
C THR A 220 10.76 -5.23 2.00
N SER A 221 10.66 -4.27 1.07
CA SER A 221 10.69 -2.83 1.36
C SER A 221 9.33 -2.22 1.68
N TRP A 222 8.24 -2.94 1.43
CA TRP A 222 6.88 -2.47 1.70
C TRP A 222 6.62 -2.40 3.20
N GLY A 223 6.08 -1.28 3.65
CA GLY A 223 5.86 -1.06 5.07
C GLY A 223 5.34 0.33 5.41
N PHE A 224 5.18 0.55 6.70
CA PHE A 224 4.94 1.86 7.29
C PHE A 224 5.51 1.89 8.69
N GLY A 225 6.12 3.00 9.08
CA GLY A 225 6.66 3.10 10.42
C GLY A 225 7.98 2.34 10.60
N GLN A 226 8.10 1.65 11.73
CA GLN A 226 9.18 0.67 11.98
C GLN A 226 8.81 -0.75 11.51
N PHE A 227 7.68 -0.89 10.83
CA PHE A 227 7.13 -2.16 10.37
C PHE A 227 7.28 -2.24 8.85
N ASN A 228 7.85 -3.34 8.38
CA ASN A 228 7.88 -3.71 6.96
C ASN A 228 7.76 -5.23 6.84
N LEU A 229 7.50 -5.72 5.62
CA LEU A 229 7.29 -7.15 5.39
C LEU A 229 8.51 -7.99 5.76
N ASN A 230 9.73 -7.46 5.55
CA ASN A 230 10.96 -8.14 5.98
C ASN A 230 11.00 -8.36 7.51
N ARG A 231 10.62 -7.34 8.28
CA ARG A 231 10.56 -7.42 9.73
C ARG A 231 9.48 -8.39 10.19
N LEU A 232 8.30 -8.37 9.57
CA LEU A 232 7.23 -9.33 9.87
C LEU A 232 7.69 -10.76 9.57
N LEU A 233 8.39 -10.97 8.45
CA LEU A 233 8.95 -12.27 8.07
C LEU A 233 10.09 -12.72 8.99
N ARG A 234 10.79 -11.80 9.67
CA ARG A 234 11.87 -12.14 10.62
C ARG A 234 11.35 -12.36 12.04
N ASP A 235 10.61 -11.39 12.54
CA ASP A 235 10.28 -11.23 13.96
C ASP A 235 8.82 -11.62 14.28
N GLY A 236 7.94 -11.71 13.27
CA GLY A 236 6.51 -11.79 13.49
C GLY A 236 5.86 -10.41 13.72
N TRP A 237 4.66 -10.40 14.27
CA TRP A 237 3.91 -9.16 14.50
C TRP A 237 4.60 -8.27 15.54
N PRO A 238 4.63 -6.93 15.36
CA PRO A 238 5.16 -6.04 16.38
C PRO A 238 4.37 -6.23 17.70
N GLY A 239 5.08 -6.61 18.77
CA GLY A 239 4.48 -6.87 20.08
C GLY A 239 4.10 -8.33 20.34
N SER A 240 4.49 -9.29 19.49
CA SER A 240 4.33 -10.72 19.75
C SER A 240 5.53 -11.38 20.46
N GLU A 241 6.34 -10.61 21.20
CA GLU A 241 7.35 -11.16 22.12
C GLU A 241 6.90 -10.90 23.57
N GLU A 242 6.87 -12.01 24.34
CA GLU A 242 6.55 -12.20 25.77
C GLU A 242 5.07 -12.52 26.13
N GLU A 243 4.64 -13.76 25.81
CA GLU A 243 4.14 -14.71 26.83
C GLU A 243 4.86 -16.07 26.68
#